data_AF-A0A0U4FRQ6-F1
#
_entry.id   AF-A0A0U4FRQ6-F1
#
_cell.length_a   1.000
_cell.length_b   1.000
_cell.length_c   1.000
_cell.angle_alpha   90.00
_cell.angle_beta   90.00
_cell.angle_gamma   90.00
#
_symmetry.space_group_name_H-M   'P 1'
#
loop_
_entity.id
_entity.type
_entity.pdbx_description
1 polymer ?
#
loop_
_entity_poly.entity_id
_entity_poly.type
_entity_poly.pdbx_seq_one_letter_code
_entity_poly.pdbx_strand_id
1 'polypeptide(L)'
;MTVYDGKQIYELWVKAWNEDISVLNEITSSDCTVHQARTDGKISDEIKGSEALKGIITDGCAFFDDVKMTIEVGPIVDKSYVSARWEFTGSYRSKKSLIFC
;
A
#
# COMPACT_ATOMS: atom_id res chain seq x y z
N MET A 1 3.43 8.10 -22.22
CA MET A 1 2.91 8.13 -20.84
C MET A 1 1.58 7.42 -20.85
N THR A 2 1.52 6.24 -20.26
CA THR A 2 0.25 5.52 -20.05
C THR A 2 -0.54 6.31 -19.01
N VAL A 3 -1.77 6.67 -19.32
CA VAL A 3 -2.68 7.32 -18.36
C VAL A 3 -3.53 6.23 -17.76
N TYR A 4 -3.37 6.01 -16.45
CA TYR A 4 -4.16 5.05 -15.69
C TYR A 4 -5.36 5.77 -15.07
N ASP A 5 -6.53 5.14 -15.11
CA ASP A 5 -7.67 5.58 -14.31
C ASP A 5 -7.55 5.16 -12.83
N GLY A 6 -8.42 5.67 -11.97
CA GLY A 6 -8.37 5.38 -10.53
C GLY A 6 -8.52 3.90 -10.19
N LYS A 7 -9.28 3.13 -10.99
CA LYS A 7 -9.46 1.69 -10.79
C LYS A 7 -8.17 0.94 -11.15
N GLN A 8 -7.57 1.26 -12.29
CA GLN A 8 -6.31 0.68 -12.73
C GLN A 8 -5.17 0.98 -11.76
N ILE A 9 -5.08 2.22 -11.25
CA ILE A 9 -4.12 2.58 -10.20
C ILE A 9 -4.30 1.69 -8.97
N TYR A 10 -5.54 1.44 -8.56
CA TYR A 10 -5.82 0.62 -7.39
C TYR A 10 -5.55 -0.88 -7.62
N GLU A 11 -5.82 -1.40 -8.81
CA GLU A 11 -5.44 -2.76 -9.20
C GLU A 11 -3.92 -2.96 -9.17
N LEU A 12 -3.15 -1.98 -9.65
CA LEU A 12 -1.68 -1.99 -9.59
C LEU A 12 -1.16 -1.84 -8.16
N TRP A 13 -1.85 -1.09 -7.30
CA TRP A 13 -1.58 -1.06 -5.86
C TRP A 13 -1.75 -2.44 -5.22
N VAL A 14 -2.84 -3.16 -5.51
CA VAL A 14 -3.06 -4.53 -5.01
C VAL A 14 -2.00 -5.49 -5.56
N LYS A 15 -1.62 -5.33 -6.83
CA LYS A 15 -0.51 -6.08 -7.44
C LYS A 15 0.82 -5.83 -6.71
N ALA A 16 1.07 -4.60 -6.28
CA ALA A 16 2.27 -4.26 -5.52
C ALA A 16 2.38 -5.02 -4.20
N TRP A 17 1.25 -5.22 -3.51
CA TRP A 17 1.22 -5.99 -2.26
C TRP A 17 1.43 -7.48 -2.46
N ASN A 18 0.89 -8.05 -3.54
CA ASN A 18 0.82 -9.50 -3.73
C ASN A 18 1.93 -10.06 -4.63
N GLU A 19 2.51 -9.25 -5.51
CA GLU A 19 3.38 -9.73 -6.58
C GLU A 19 4.64 -8.88 -6.75
N ASP A 20 4.49 -7.61 -7.13
CA ASP A 20 5.60 -6.80 -7.63
C ASP A 20 5.53 -5.34 -7.16
N ILE A 21 6.32 -5.04 -6.12
CA ILE A 21 6.46 -3.71 -5.52
C ILE A 21 6.99 -2.66 -6.53
N SER A 22 7.69 -3.07 -7.59
CA SER A 22 8.30 -2.16 -8.55
C SER A 22 7.28 -1.38 -9.38
N VAL A 23 6.05 -1.91 -9.52
CA VAL A 23 4.93 -1.27 -10.23
C VAL A 23 4.58 0.11 -9.66
N LEU A 24 4.90 0.36 -8.39
CA LEU A 24 4.67 1.65 -7.74
C LEU A 24 5.49 2.79 -8.38
N ASN A 25 6.61 2.50 -9.03
CA ASN A 25 7.38 3.51 -9.75
C ASN A 25 6.63 4.09 -10.95
N GLU A 26 5.68 3.36 -11.51
CA GLU A 26 4.96 3.77 -12.72
C GLU A 26 3.69 4.57 -12.43
N ILE A 27 3.06 4.30 -11.27
CA ILE A 27 1.73 4.85 -10.93
C ILE A 27 1.78 5.99 -9.91
N THR A 28 2.95 6.27 -9.32
CA THR A 28 3.09 7.21 -8.21
C THR A 28 3.76 8.50 -8.65
N SER A 29 3.13 9.64 -8.34
CA SER A 29 3.75 10.96 -8.48
C SER A 29 4.90 11.14 -7.48
N SER A 30 5.97 11.86 -7.85
CA SER A 30 7.06 12.23 -6.92
C SER A 30 6.56 13.02 -5.70
N ASP A 31 5.44 13.73 -5.84
CA ASP A 31 4.84 14.54 -4.78
C ASP A 31 3.79 13.78 -3.96
N CYS A 32 3.64 12.46 -4.18
CA CYS A 32 2.68 11.66 -3.43
C CYS A 32 3.06 11.61 -1.94
N THR A 33 2.10 11.95 -1.08
CA THR A 33 2.25 11.91 0.38
C THR A 33 1.46 10.75 0.94
N VAL A 34 2.10 9.98 1.81
CA VAL A 34 1.49 8.88 2.54
C VAL A 34 1.05 9.36 3.92
N HIS A 35 -0.25 9.28 4.19
CA HIS A 35 -0.84 9.59 5.50
C HIS A 35 -1.21 8.30 6.23
N GLN A 36 -0.21 7.49 6.60
CA GLN A 36 -0.41 6.30 7.44
C GLN A 36 0.10 6.58 8.85
N ALA A 37 -0.60 6.09 9.87
CA ALA A 37 -0.07 6.04 11.23
C ALA A 37 1.13 5.07 11.26
N ARG A 38 2.32 5.60 11.03
CA ARG A 38 3.55 4.79 11.06
C ARG A 38 3.84 4.39 12.51
N THR A 39 4.15 3.12 12.72
CA THR A 39 4.56 2.60 14.04
C THR A 39 5.95 3.05 14.47
N ASP A 40 6.69 3.73 13.60
CA ASP A 40 8.05 4.23 13.85
C ASP A 40 8.09 5.68 14.38
N GLY A 41 6.94 6.33 14.56
CA GLY A 41 6.85 7.71 15.07
C GLY A 41 7.39 8.77 14.11
N LYS A 42 7.72 8.43 12.87
CA LYS A 42 8.21 9.38 11.87
C LYS A 42 7.06 10.16 11.26
N ILE A 43 7.31 11.45 11.03
CA ILE A 43 6.36 12.39 10.43
C ILE A 43 6.26 12.07 8.93
N SER A 44 5.04 12.12 8.36
CA SER A 44 4.73 11.81 6.95
C SER A 44 5.52 12.60 5.90
N ASP A 45 6.27 13.61 6.32
CA ASP A 45 6.87 14.61 5.43
C ASP A 45 8.31 14.26 5.00
N GLU A 46 8.94 13.25 5.61
CA GLU A 46 10.35 12.91 5.33
C GLU A 46 10.55 12.07 4.06
N ILE A 47 9.58 11.23 3.69
CA ILE A 47 9.66 10.33 2.52
C ILE A 47 8.38 10.47 1.70
N LYS A 48 8.54 10.75 0.40
CA LYS A 48 7.45 10.96 -0.57
C LYS A 48 7.57 10.04 -1.77
N GLY A 49 6.52 10.02 -2.60
CA GLY A 49 6.50 9.31 -3.86
C GLY A 49 6.45 7.79 -3.70
N SER A 50 6.95 7.09 -4.73
CA SER A 50 6.94 5.62 -4.75
C SER A 50 7.71 5.03 -3.57
N GLU A 51 8.80 5.65 -3.14
CA GLU A 51 9.60 5.20 -1.99
C GLU A 51 8.79 5.16 -0.68
N ALA A 52 7.94 6.16 -0.46
CA ALA A 52 7.05 6.18 0.70
C ALA A 52 6.09 4.99 0.70
N LEU A 53 5.47 4.72 -0.46
CA LEU A 53 4.53 3.61 -0.64
C LEU A 53 5.21 2.24 -0.53
N LYS A 54 6.40 2.08 -1.11
CA LYS A 54 7.20 0.85 -0.97
C LYS A 54 7.56 0.58 0.50
N GLY A 55 7.83 1.65 1.26
CA GLY A 55 8.06 1.57 2.69
C GLY A 55 6.89 0.93 3.43
N ILE A 56 5.64 1.33 3.11
CA ILE A 56 4.43 0.73 3.70
C ILE A 56 4.38 -0.78 3.46
N ILE A 57 4.57 -1.21 2.21
CA ILE A 57 4.48 -2.63 1.86
C ILE A 57 5.61 -3.41 2.55
N THR A 58 6.83 -2.87 2.53
CA THR A 58 7.99 -3.52 3.14
C THR A 58 7.84 -3.63 4.66
N ASP A 59 7.43 -2.56 5.33
CA ASP A 59 7.19 -2.52 6.78
C ASP A 59 6.04 -3.48 7.17
N GLY A 60 4.96 -3.50 6.39
CA GLY A 60 3.84 -4.40 6.57
C GLY A 60 4.25 -5.87 6.41
N CYS A 61 5.00 -6.21 5.37
CA CYS A 61 5.44 -7.58 5.11
C CYS A 61 6.56 -8.06 6.05
N ALA A 62 7.31 -7.16 6.70
CA ALA A 62 8.44 -7.54 7.55
C ALA A 62 8.06 -8.50 8.69
N PHE A 63 6.83 -8.38 9.21
CA PHE A 63 6.33 -9.13 10.36
C PHE A 63 5.57 -10.41 10.01
N PHE A 64 5.27 -10.65 8.73
CA PHE A 64 4.38 -11.74 8.32
C PHE A 64 4.99 -12.54 7.16
N ASP A 65 4.77 -13.85 7.18
CA ASP A 65 4.93 -14.74 6.03
C ASP A 65 3.61 -14.87 5.27
N ASP A 66 3.68 -15.31 4.01
CA ASP A 66 2.50 -15.58 3.17
C ASP A 66 1.51 -14.40 3.11
N VAL A 67 2.07 -13.19 3.04
CA VAL A 67 1.29 -11.96 2.98
C VAL A 67 0.38 -11.94 1.76
N LYS A 68 -0.89 -11.66 1.99
CA LYS A 68 -1.86 -11.49 0.93
C LYS A 68 -2.84 -10.37 1.26
N MET A 69 -2.97 -9.43 0.34
CA MET A 69 -3.97 -8.38 0.34
C MET A 69 -5.12 -8.76 -0.59
N THR A 70 -6.35 -8.68 -0.08
CA THR A 70 -7.57 -8.95 -0.86
C THR A 70 -8.56 -7.79 -0.74
N ILE A 71 -9.34 -7.53 -1.79
CA ILE A 71 -10.34 -6.46 -1.80
C ILE A 71 -11.68 -7.00 -1.34
N GLU A 72 -12.22 -6.40 -0.30
CA GLU A 72 -13.53 -6.71 0.29
C GLU A 72 -14.64 -5.86 -0.36
N VAL A 73 -14.36 -4.57 -0.58
CA VAL A 73 -15.32 -3.62 -1.18
C VAL A 73 -14.57 -2.61 -2.06
N GLY A 74 -15.11 -2.30 -3.24
CA GLY A 74 -14.50 -1.35 -4.16
C GLY A 74 -13.56 -2.02 -5.18
N PRO A 75 -12.75 -1.26 -5.92
CA PRO A 75 -12.50 0.18 -5.78
C PRO A 75 -13.69 1.05 -6.21
N ILE A 76 -14.04 2.01 -5.36
CA ILE A 76 -15.03 3.07 -5.62
C ILE A 76 -14.26 4.29 -6.11
N VAL A 77 -14.57 4.76 -7.31
CA VAL A 77 -13.92 5.92 -7.93
C VAL A 77 -14.89 7.10 -7.95
N ASP A 78 -14.44 8.24 -7.45
CA ASP A 78 -15.11 9.53 -7.59
C ASP A 78 -14.11 10.58 -8.08
N LYS A 79 -14.22 10.96 -9.36
CA LYS A 79 -13.33 11.90 -10.05
C LYS A 79 -11.85 11.47 -9.92
N SER A 80 -11.11 12.17 -9.07
CA SER A 80 -9.67 11.97 -8.83
C SER A 80 -9.39 11.15 -7.57
N TYR A 81 -10.44 10.66 -6.89
CA TYR A 81 -10.33 9.87 -5.67
C TYR A 81 -10.71 8.42 -5.95
N VAL A 82 -9.98 7.51 -5.32
CA VAL A 82 -10.30 6.09 -5.27
C VAL A 82 -10.25 5.61 -3.83
N SER A 83 -11.22 4.79 -3.44
CA SER A 83 -11.29 4.17 -2.11
C SER A 83 -11.68 2.71 -2.24
N ALA A 84 -11.10 1.86 -1.41
CA ALA A 84 -11.54 0.47 -1.29
C ALA A 84 -11.35 -0.01 0.15
N ARG A 85 -12.14 -1.01 0.52
CA ARG A 85 -11.96 -1.82 1.72
C ARG A 85 -11.21 -3.08 1.32
N TRP A 86 -10.23 -3.45 2.13
CA TRP A 86 -9.39 -4.60 1.88
C TRP A 86 -9.10 -5.33 3.17
N GLU A 87 -8.75 -6.60 3.04
CA GLU A 87 -8.25 -7.45 4.11
C GLU A 87 -6.79 -7.78 3.82
N PHE A 88 -5.97 -7.73 4.87
CA PHE A 88 -4.59 -8.17 4.85
C PHE A 88 -4.46 -9.42 5.72
N THR A 89 -3.97 -10.50 5.12
CA THR A 89 -3.73 -11.77 5.80
C THR A 89 -2.25 -12.10 5.73
N GLY A 90 -1.75 -12.75 6.77
CA GLY A 90 -0.37 -13.21 6.82
C GLY A 90 -0.12 -14.04 8.07
N SER A 91 0.80 -14.98 7.97
CA SER A 91 1.26 -15.81 9.08
C SER A 91 2.24 -15.01 9.90
N TYR A 92 1.88 -14.65 11.14
CA TYR A 92 2.75 -13.83 11.97
C TYR A 92 4.07 -14.54 12.26
N ARG A 93 5.19 -13.91 11.88
CA ARG A 93 6.53 -14.39 12.22
C ARG A 93 6.69 -14.24 13.72
N SER A 94 6.70 -15.35 14.45
CA SER A 94 6.81 -15.43 15.90
C SER A 94 7.95 -14.56 16.49
N LYS A 95 7.71 -13.26 16.68
CA LYS A 95 8.44 -12.31 17.55
C LYS A 95 7.52 -11.14 17.95
N LYS A 96 6.50 -11.47 18.75
CA LYS A 96 5.59 -10.57 19.51
C LYS A 96 5.48 -9.10 19.06
N SER A 97 4.40 -8.78 18.35
CA SER A 97 3.57 -7.58 18.48
C SER A 97 2.38 -7.70 17.51
N LEU A 98 1.16 -7.59 18.04
CA LEU A 98 -0.09 -7.55 17.27
C LEU A 98 -0.36 -6.11 16.79
N ILE A 99 -0.76 -5.92 15.53
CA ILE A 99 -1.36 -4.67 15.05
C ILE A 99 -2.66 -5.05 14.34
N PHE A 100 -3.78 -4.53 14.85
CA PHE A 100 -5.05 -4.44 14.13
C PHE A 100 -5.09 -3.08 13.41
N CYS A 101 -5.47 -3.08 12.13
CA CYS A 101 -5.75 -1.87 11.36
C CYS A 101 -7.25 -1.68 11.20
#